data_AF-A0A076GYR6-F1
#
_entry.id   AF-A0A076GYR6-F1
#
_cell.length_a   1.000
_cell.length_b   1.000
_cell.length_c   1.000
_cell.angle_alpha   90.00
_cell.angle_beta   90.00
_cell.angle_gamma   90.00
#
_symmetry.space_group_name_H-M   'P 1'
#
loop_
_entity.id
_entity.type
_entity.pdbx_description
1 polymer ?
#
loop_
_entity_poly.entity_id
_entity_poly.type
_entity_poly.pdbx_seq_one_letter_code
_entity_poly.pdbx_strand_id
1 'polypeptide(L)'
;MAASASWLSLTDLGRIYGISAIHCGRTMEHLGWRDRRGRPTPIALDMGAAMSSGPHSQGRATLWNRDICGRELQARGYSPMSRSLQVQQWTQFLEAMEEGSPSINATVEQMAEDIPGELADDVNHQLAARGCRFRVPH
;
A
#
# COMPACT_ATOMS: atom_id res chain seq x y z
N MET A 1 -22.97 -4.04 2.83
CA MET A 1 -21.90 -4.80 3.52
C MET A 1 -20.76 -3.83 3.78
N ALA A 2 -20.40 -3.63 5.04
CA ALA A 2 -19.39 -2.64 5.42
C ALA A 2 -18.02 -3.11 4.93
N ALA A 3 -17.47 -2.43 3.92
CA ALA A 3 -16.06 -2.54 3.62
C ALA A 3 -15.33 -2.13 4.91
N SER A 4 -14.57 -3.06 5.49
CA SER A 4 -13.63 -2.75 6.57
C SER A 4 -12.80 -1.57 6.09
N ALA A 5 -12.91 -0.41 6.77
CA ALA A 5 -12.08 0.74 6.47
C ALA A 5 -10.62 0.31 6.64
N SER A 6 -9.97 -0.07 5.54
CA SER A 6 -8.59 -0.53 5.55
C SER A 6 -7.74 0.70 5.84
N TRP A 7 -7.17 0.74 7.03
CA TRP A 7 -6.23 1.77 7.43
C TRP A 7 -4.87 1.42 6.86
N LEU A 8 -4.36 2.28 5.98
CA LEU A 8 -3.22 1.98 5.12
C LEU A 8 -2.05 2.91 5.43
N SER A 9 -0.82 2.42 5.24
CA SER A 9 0.33 3.31 5.15
C SER A 9 0.25 4.16 3.87
N LEU A 10 1.03 5.25 3.78
CA LEU A 10 1.15 6.00 2.51
C LEU A 10 1.73 5.14 1.38
N THR A 11 2.54 4.14 1.72
CA THR A 11 3.10 3.20 0.76
C THR A 11 1.99 2.36 0.14
N ASP A 12 1.13 1.78 0.96
CA ASP A 12 0.02 0.94 0.49
C ASP A 12 -1.03 1.76 -0.25
N LEU A 13 -1.38 2.94 0.28
CA LEU A 13 -2.30 3.84 -0.39
C LEU A 13 -1.75 4.29 -1.75
N GLY A 14 -0.48 4.67 -1.83
CA GLY A 14 0.15 5.03 -3.09
C GLY A 14 0.16 3.88 -4.08
N ARG A 15 0.48 2.67 -3.60
CA ARG A 15 0.45 1.43 -4.39
C ARG A 15 -0.94 1.16 -4.97
N ILE A 16 -2.03 1.44 -4.26
CA ILE A 16 -3.39 1.29 -4.83
C ILE A 16 -3.58 2.17 -6.06
N TYR A 17 -3.02 3.38 -6.06
CA TYR A 17 -3.19 4.38 -7.13
C TYR A 17 -2.03 4.43 -8.12
N GLY A 18 -1.08 3.48 -8.05
CA GLY A 18 0.08 3.45 -8.96
C GLY A 18 1.06 4.60 -8.77
N ILE A 19 1.11 5.20 -7.58
CA ILE A 19 2.00 6.31 -7.24
C ILE A 19 2.92 5.96 -6.08
N SER A 20 4.10 6.58 -6.02
CA SER A 20 5.03 6.36 -4.91
C SER A 20 4.48 6.90 -3.59
N ALA A 21 4.94 6.34 -2.46
CA ALA A 21 4.60 6.84 -1.12
C ALA A 21 4.92 8.33 -0.93
N ILE A 22 6.02 8.79 -1.56
CA ILE A 22 6.43 10.20 -1.56
C ILE A 22 5.40 11.06 -2.29
N HIS A 23 4.96 10.61 -3.47
CA HIS A 23 3.97 11.33 -4.28
C HIS A 23 2.60 11.34 -3.61
N CYS A 24 2.17 10.21 -3.06
CA CYS A 24 0.96 10.10 -2.24
C CYS A 24 1.04 11.06 -1.05
N GLY A 25 2.17 11.06 -0.35
CA GLY A 25 2.44 11.95 0.79
C GLY A 25 2.41 13.44 0.43
N ARG A 26 2.96 13.84 -0.71
CA ARG A 26 2.87 15.23 -1.22
C ARG A 26 1.45 15.60 -1.61
N THR A 27 0.69 14.65 -2.16
CA THR A 27 -0.71 14.88 -2.50
C THR A 27 -1.56 15.12 -1.25
N MET A 28 -1.32 14.37 -0.17
CA MET A 28 -1.95 14.60 1.13
C MET A 28 -1.52 15.94 1.76
N GLU A 29 -0.27 16.38 1.55
CA GLU A 29 0.19 17.72 1.97
C GLU A 29 -0.55 18.82 1.21
N HIS A 30 -0.70 18.68 -0.11
CA HIS A 30 -1.46 19.62 -0.94
C HIS A 30 -2.98 19.62 -0.64
N LEU A 31 -3.50 18.59 0.01
CA LEU A 31 -4.87 18.53 0.55
C LEU A 31 -4.99 19.22 1.91
N GLY A 32 -3.87 19.63 2.52
CA GLY A 32 -3.84 20.12 3.89
C GLY A 32 -4.08 19.01 4.93
N TRP A 33 -4.01 17.75 4.54
CA TRP A 33 -4.22 16.59 5.41
C TRP A 33 -2.93 16.12 6.07
N ARG A 34 -1.78 16.42 5.45
CA ARG A 34 -0.46 16.13 5.98
C ARG A 34 0.33 17.42 6.15
N ASP A 35 1.07 17.56 7.24
CA ASP A 35 1.99 18.67 7.43
C ASP A 35 3.36 18.39 6.77
N ARG A 36 4.21 19.43 6.70
CA ARG A 36 5.58 19.31 6.18
C ARG A 36 6.49 18.39 7.01
N ARG A 37 6.09 18.05 8.23
CA ARG A 37 6.80 17.10 9.11
C ARG A 37 6.30 15.67 8.88
N GLY A 38 5.41 15.47 7.92
CA GLY A 38 4.86 14.20 7.51
C GLY A 38 3.75 13.67 8.40
N ARG A 39 3.24 14.47 9.35
CA ARG A 39 2.20 14.10 10.32
C ARG A 39 0.81 14.47 9.78
N PRO A 40 -0.25 13.77 10.20
CA PRO A 40 -1.60 14.16 9.85
C PRO A 40 -1.95 15.49 10.55
N THR A 41 -2.65 16.37 9.83
CA THR A 41 -3.16 17.62 10.40
C THR A 41 -4.39 17.34 11.28
N PRO A 42 -4.75 18.25 12.20
CA PRO A 42 -5.96 18.10 13.01
C PRO A 42 -7.23 17.90 12.16
N ILE A 43 -7.29 18.56 10.99
CA ILE A 43 -8.40 18.42 10.04
C ILE A 43 -8.49 16.98 9.51
N ALA A 44 -7.35 16.35 9.17
CA ALA A 44 -7.35 14.96 8.71
C ALA A 44 -7.77 13.97 9.80
N LEU A 45 -7.41 14.25 11.05
CA LEU A 45 -7.84 13.43 12.19
C LEU A 45 -9.35 13.58 12.46
N ASP A 46 -9.85 14.81 12.45
CA ASP A 46 -11.27 15.13 12.69
C ASP A 46 -12.18 14.54 11.62
N MET A 47 -11.76 14.63 10.36
CA MET A 47 -12.47 14.05 9.22
C MET A 47 -12.36 12.52 9.14
N GLY A 48 -11.59 11.88 10.03
CA GLY A 48 -11.31 10.44 9.99
C GLY A 48 -10.47 10.01 8.79
N ALA A 49 -9.83 10.94 8.08
CA ALA A 49 -8.97 10.67 6.94
C ALA A 49 -7.63 10.04 7.36
N ALA A 50 -7.18 10.33 8.58
CA ALA A 50 -5.96 9.77 9.14
C ALA A 50 -6.12 9.39 10.61
N MET A 51 -5.29 8.46 11.08
CA MET A 51 -5.12 8.17 12.49
C MET A 51 -3.64 8.04 12.84
N SER A 52 -3.32 8.28 14.11
CA SER A 52 -1.99 7.99 14.67
C SER A 52 -2.09 6.70 15.48
N SER A 53 -1.52 5.61 14.99
CA SER A 53 -1.44 4.34 15.71
C SER A 53 -0.10 4.24 16.45
N GLY A 54 -0.14 3.94 17.76
CA GLY A 54 1.05 3.65 18.57
C GLY A 54 1.20 4.47 19.87
N PRO A 55 1.60 3.84 21.00
CA PRO A 55 2.03 4.56 22.20
C PRO A 55 3.33 5.33 21.95
N HIS A 56 3.59 6.35 22.78
CA HIS A 56 4.70 7.31 22.67
C HIS A 56 6.13 6.70 22.59
N SER A 57 6.29 5.39 22.83
CA SER A 57 7.57 4.69 22.96
C SER A 57 7.96 3.81 21.76
N GLN A 58 7.02 3.44 20.89
CA GLN A 58 7.25 2.54 19.74
C GLN A 58 6.67 3.20 18.49
N GLY A 59 7.39 4.16 17.91
CA GLY A 59 7.14 4.81 16.61
C GLY A 59 5.68 5.03 16.20
N ARG A 60 5.16 6.26 16.33
CA ARG A 60 3.82 6.60 15.81
C ARG A 60 3.71 6.30 14.30
N ALA A 61 2.98 5.25 13.95
CA ALA A 61 2.63 4.97 12.57
C ALA A 61 1.40 5.81 12.20
N THR A 62 1.53 6.63 11.15
CA THR A 62 0.38 7.36 10.60
C THR A 62 -0.30 6.45 9.59
N LEU A 63 -1.57 6.13 9.84
CA LEU A 63 -2.41 5.36 8.93
C LEU A 63 -3.44 6.27 8.29
N TRP A 64 -3.79 5.97 7.05
CA TRP A 64 -4.66 6.75 6.18
C TRP A 64 -5.88 5.91 5.83
N ASN A 65 -7.06 6.51 5.93
CA ASN A 65 -8.29 5.83 5.61
C ASN A 65 -8.39 5.66 4.08
N ARG A 66 -8.43 4.40 3.63
CA ARG A 66 -8.47 4.03 2.20
C ARG A 66 -9.59 4.73 1.44
N ASP A 67 -10.80 4.75 1.99
CA ASP A 67 -11.96 5.26 1.27
C ASP A 67 -11.95 6.78 1.20
N ILE A 68 -11.66 7.45 2.32
CA ILE A 68 -11.63 8.91 2.39
C ILE A 68 -10.47 9.46 1.54
N CYS A 69 -9.26 8.92 1.72
CA CYS A 69 -8.11 9.34 0.91
C CYS A 69 -8.25 8.93 -0.55
N GLY A 70 -8.86 7.78 -0.81
CA GLY A 70 -9.09 7.30 -2.15
C GLY A 70 -10.05 8.17 -2.95
N ARG A 71 -11.07 8.75 -2.30
CA ARG A 71 -11.98 9.72 -2.92
C ARG A 71 -11.27 11.01 -3.33
N GLU A 72 -10.40 11.54 -2.47
CA GLU A 72 -9.62 12.74 -2.79
C GLU A 72 -8.60 12.49 -3.92
N LEU A 73 -7.97 11.32 -3.92
CA LEU A 73 -7.07 10.91 -5.00
C LEU A 73 -7.84 10.82 -6.33
N GLN A 74 -9.03 10.21 -6.33
CA GLN A 74 -9.88 10.16 -7.52
C GLN A 74 -10.34 11.53 -8.00
N ALA A 75 -10.72 12.43 -7.07
CA ALA A 75 -11.09 13.80 -7.41
C ALA A 75 -9.93 14.58 -8.09
N ARG A 76 -8.68 14.15 -7.86
CA ARG A 76 -7.47 14.71 -8.49
C ARG A 76 -7.04 13.97 -9.76
N GLY A 77 -7.85 13.03 -10.25
CA GLY A 77 -7.61 12.30 -11.49
C GLY A 77 -6.85 10.99 -11.36
N TYR A 78 -6.52 10.55 -10.13
CA TYR A 78 -5.91 9.23 -9.92
C TYR A 78 -6.98 8.13 -10.00
N SER A 79 -6.76 7.13 -10.84
CA SER A 79 -7.60 5.94 -10.86
C SER A 79 -6.95 4.83 -10.02
N PRO A 80 -7.71 4.12 -9.18
CA PRO A 80 -7.16 2.95 -8.51
C PRO A 80 -6.75 1.94 -9.57
N MET A 81 -5.57 1.34 -9.41
CA MET A 81 -5.10 0.28 -10.29
C MET A 81 -6.09 -0.88 -10.26
N SER A 82 -6.33 -1.47 -11.43
CA SER A 82 -7.14 -2.69 -11.50
C SER A 82 -6.51 -3.78 -10.63
N ARG A 83 -7.34 -4.55 -9.92
CA ARG A 83 -6.90 -5.68 -9.10
C ARG A 83 -6.02 -6.63 -9.91
N SER A 84 -6.39 -6.89 -11.16
CA SER A 84 -5.61 -7.70 -12.10
C SER A 84 -4.21 -7.16 -12.36
N LEU A 85 -4.05 -5.83 -12.50
CA LEU A 85 -2.75 -5.21 -12.71
C LEU A 85 -1.88 -5.29 -11.44
N GLN A 86 -2.48 -5.10 -10.26
CA GLN A 86 -1.77 -5.25 -8.99
C GLN A 86 -1.27 -6.68 -8.78
N VAL A 87 -2.11 -7.68 -9.05
CA VAL A 87 -1.73 -9.10 -8.97
C VAL A 87 -0.59 -9.41 -9.95
N GLN A 88 -0.68 -8.90 -11.18
CA GLN A 88 0.35 -9.10 -12.19
C GLN A 88 1.71 -8.51 -11.77
N GLN A 89 1.73 -7.28 -11.26
CA GLN A 89 2.95 -6.62 -10.81
C GLN A 89 3.62 -7.35 -9.66
N TRP A 90 2.83 -7.78 -8.67
CA TRP A 90 3.34 -8.57 -7.55
C TRP A 90 3.89 -9.92 -7.99
N THR A 91 3.18 -10.60 -8.89
CA THR A 91 3.63 -11.88 -9.45
C THR A 91 4.97 -11.72 -10.17
N GLN A 92 5.10 -10.72 -11.04
CA GLN A 92 6.36 -10.45 -11.77
C GLN A 92 7.50 -10.09 -10.84
N PHE A 93 7.22 -9.29 -9.80
CA PHE A 93 8.23 -8.88 -8.83
C PHE A 93 8.76 -10.08 -8.03
N LEU A 94 7.88 -10.95 -7.50
CA LEU A 94 8.29 -12.13 -6.75
C LEU A 94 8.99 -13.18 -7.63
N GLU A 95 8.52 -13.38 -8.87
CA GLU A 95 9.15 -14.26 -9.86
C GLU A 95 10.60 -13.80 -10.14
N ALA A 96 10.80 -12.51 -10.41
CA ALA A 96 12.13 -11.94 -10.63
C ALA A 96 13.05 -12.02 -9.40
N MET A 97 12.48 -12.01 -8.18
CA MET A 97 13.24 -12.23 -6.96
C MET A 97 13.63 -13.70 -6.76
N GLU A 98 12.75 -14.65 -7.05
CA GLU A 98 13.05 -16.09 -6.98
C GLU A 98 14.15 -16.48 -7.98
N GLU A 99 14.12 -15.91 -9.19
CA GLU A 99 15.13 -16.13 -10.22
C GLU A 99 16.50 -15.52 -9.88
N GLY A 100 16.62 -14.80 -8.75
CA GLY A 100 17.88 -14.35 -8.20
C GLY A 100 18.34 -13.00 -8.78
N SER A 101 17.46 -11.99 -8.79
CA SER A 101 17.88 -10.63 -9.15
C SER A 101 18.97 -10.11 -8.19
N PRO A 102 20.22 -9.88 -8.66
CA PRO A 102 21.36 -9.54 -7.80
C PRO A 102 21.31 -8.11 -7.25
N SER A 103 20.22 -7.38 -7.49
CA SER A 103 20.08 -5.95 -7.16
C SER A 103 19.20 -5.67 -5.93
N ILE A 104 18.61 -6.69 -5.29
CA ILE A 104 17.71 -6.50 -4.14
C ILE A 104 18.32 -7.13 -2.88
N ASN A 105 18.67 -6.31 -1.89
CA ASN A 105 19.24 -6.74 -0.60
C ASN A 105 18.18 -7.24 0.40
N ALA A 106 17.01 -7.64 -0.10
CA ALA A 106 15.87 -8.14 0.67
C ALA A 106 15.44 -9.49 0.10
N THR A 107 15.02 -10.41 0.96
CA THR A 107 14.55 -11.72 0.50
C THR A 107 13.11 -11.65 -0.01
N VAL A 108 12.73 -12.63 -0.84
CA VAL A 108 11.38 -12.71 -1.41
C VAL A 108 10.31 -12.81 -0.32
N GLU A 109 10.63 -13.44 0.81
CA GLU A 109 9.79 -13.54 2.00
C GLU A 109 9.54 -12.17 2.63
N GLN A 110 10.59 -11.36 2.82
CA GLN A 110 10.47 -10.02 3.43
C GLN A 110 9.60 -9.09 2.59
N MET A 111 9.64 -9.23 1.26
CA MET A 111 8.78 -8.44 0.38
C MET A 111 7.37 -9.00 0.26
N ALA A 112 7.19 -10.30 0.46
CA ALA A 112 5.87 -10.91 0.47
C ALA A 112 5.03 -10.46 1.67
N GLU A 113 5.66 -10.07 2.79
CA GLU A 113 4.97 -9.46 3.94
C GLU A 113 4.27 -8.14 3.60
N ASP A 114 4.74 -7.43 2.57
CA ASP A 114 4.14 -6.17 2.11
C ASP A 114 2.94 -6.38 1.16
N ILE A 115 2.62 -7.63 0.81
CA ILE A 115 1.49 -7.94 -0.08
C ILE A 115 0.19 -7.79 0.69
N PRO A 116 -0.77 -7.00 0.19
CA PRO A 116 -2.10 -6.93 0.80
C PRO A 116 -2.73 -8.33 0.86
N GLY A 117 -3.22 -8.73 2.04
CA GLY A 117 -3.81 -10.07 2.22
C GLY A 117 -4.93 -10.40 1.22
N GLU A 118 -5.69 -9.38 0.79
CA GLU A 118 -6.73 -9.51 -0.25
C GLU A 118 -6.20 -9.86 -1.66
N LEU A 119 -4.90 -9.72 -1.90
CA LEU A 119 -4.22 -10.07 -3.15
C LEU A 119 -3.40 -11.36 -3.04
N ALA A 120 -3.09 -11.84 -1.83
CA ALA A 120 -2.18 -12.97 -1.60
C ALA A 120 -2.62 -14.24 -2.32
N ASP A 121 -3.92 -14.57 -2.25
CA ASP A 121 -4.49 -15.75 -2.94
C ASP A 121 -4.38 -15.64 -4.46
N ASP A 122 -4.75 -14.49 -5.03
CA ASP A 122 -4.69 -14.26 -6.48
C ASP A 122 -3.24 -14.28 -7.00
N VAL A 123 -2.31 -13.69 -6.24
CA VAL A 123 -0.87 -13.71 -6.55
C VAL A 123 -0.34 -15.13 -6.51
N ASN A 124 -0.67 -15.91 -5.48
CA ASN A 124 -0.28 -17.32 -5.38
C ASN A 124 -0.82 -18.16 -6.53
N HIS A 125 -2.05 -17.90 -6.98
CA HIS A 125 -2.63 -18.57 -8.13
C HIS A 125 -1.83 -18.27 -9.41
N GLN A 126 -1.46 -17.01 -9.65
CA GLN A 126 -0.65 -16.65 -10.82
C GLN A 126 0.78 -17.19 -10.74
N LEU A 127 1.43 -17.14 -9.57
CA LEU A 127 2.76 -17.74 -9.37
C LEU A 127 2.74 -19.24 -9.67
N ALA A 128 1.72 -19.96 -9.18
CA ALA A 128 1.53 -21.37 -9.47
C ALA A 128 1.36 -21.65 -10.98
N ALA A 129 0.54 -20.84 -11.67
CA ALA A 129 0.33 -20.97 -13.10
C ALA A 129 1.61 -20.72 -13.93
N ARG A 130 2.55 -19.94 -13.39
CA ARG A 130 3.83 -19.62 -14.03
C ARG A 130 4.96 -20.59 -13.66
N GLY A 131 4.70 -21.55 -12.76
CA GLY A 131 5.67 -22.55 -12.33
C GLY A 131 6.62 -22.08 -11.22
N CYS A 132 6.41 -20.87 -10.70
CA CYS A 132 7.14 -20.33 -9.56
C CYS A 132 6.83 -21.18 -8.31
N ARG A 133 7.84 -21.50 -7.50
CA ARG A 133 7.70 -22.37 -6.31
C ARG A 133 7.36 -21.55 -5.07
N PHE A 134 7.78 -20.29 -5.05
CA PHE A 134 7.49 -19.38 -3.95
C PHE A 134 5.99 -19.15 -3.75
N ARG A 135 5.55 -19.08 -2.49
CA ARG A 135 4.17 -18.76 -2.11
C ARG A 135 4.18 -17.70 -1.03
N VAL A 136 3.32 -16.70 -1.21
CA VAL A 136 3.08 -15.60 -0.26
C VAL A 136 2.39 -16.19 0.99
N PRO A 137 2.98 -16.02 2.19
CA PRO A 137 2.36 -16.44 3.45
C PRO A 137 1.09 -15.61 3.75
N HIS A 138 0.13 -16.23 4.43
CA HIS A 138 -1.18 -15.65 4.77
C HIS A 138 -1.28 -15.35 6.27
#